data_AF-A0A497KNE4-F1
#
_entry.id   AF-A0A497KNE4-F1
#
_cell.length_a   1.000
_cell.length_b   1.000
_cell.length_c   1.000
_cell.angle_alpha   90.00
_cell.angle_beta   90.00
_cell.angle_gamma   90.00
#
_symmetry.space_group_name_H-M   'P 1'
#
loop_
_entity.id
_entity.type
_entity.pdbx_description
1 polymer ?
#
loop_
_entity_poly.entity_id
_entity_poly.type
_entity_poly.pdbx_seq_one_letter_code
_entity_poly.pdbx_strand_id
1 'polypeptide(L)'
;MTAKFEVRDGELFIDGKKVLKAWESFNGWFWFAVEKVREQISIIDGKEVKDTIWFGFVQGFEEEWGYFSQAEIEKLKPIAWEIPRKDLPHAGRRV
;
A
#
# COMPACT_ATOMS: atom_id res chain seq x y z
N MET A 1 -14.85 -1.49 -12.17
CA MET A 1 -14.23 -2.81 -12.46
C MET A 1 -13.46 -3.21 -11.22
N THR A 2 -13.56 -4.46 -10.77
CA THR A 2 -12.85 -4.95 -9.57
C THR A 2 -11.44 -5.39 -9.94
N ALA A 3 -10.44 -5.02 -9.14
CA ALA A 3 -9.06 -5.44 -9.38
C ALA A 3 -8.89 -6.94 -9.15
N LYS A 4 -8.05 -7.59 -9.97
CA LYS A 4 -7.79 -9.04 -9.89
C LYS A 4 -6.56 -9.31 -9.02
N PHE A 5 -6.75 -10.01 -7.91
CA PHE A 5 -5.69 -10.46 -7.02
C PHE A 5 -5.23 -11.87 -7.41
N GLU A 6 -3.91 -12.07 -7.54
CA GLU A 6 -3.30 -13.34 -7.92
C GLU A 6 -2.04 -13.60 -7.08
N VAL A 7 -1.81 -14.85 -6.71
CA VAL A 7 -0.55 -15.26 -6.07
C VAL A 7 0.22 -16.15 -7.05
N ARG A 8 1.48 -15.80 -7.31
CA ARG A 8 2.40 -16.57 -8.16
C ARG A 8 3.72 -16.73 -7.42
N ASP A 9 4.19 -17.96 -7.27
CA ASP A 9 5.46 -18.28 -6.60
C ASP A 9 5.63 -17.65 -5.21
N GLY A 10 4.53 -17.57 -4.45
CA GLY A 10 4.53 -16.97 -3.11
C GLY A 10 4.58 -15.43 -3.09
N GLU A 11 4.35 -14.77 -4.23
CA GLU A 11 4.27 -13.31 -4.33
C GLU A 11 2.87 -12.85 -4.78
N LEU A 12 2.45 -11.70 -4.26
CA LEU A 12 1.16 -11.09 -4.59
C LEU A 12 1.26 -10.24 -5.85
N PHE A 13 0.27 -10.39 -6.73
CA PHE A 13 0.05 -9.58 -7.92
C PHE A 13 -1.37 -9.01 -7.92
N ILE A 14 -1.53 -7.76 -8.38
CA ILE A 14 -2.82 -7.10 -8.57
C ILE A 14 -2.87 -6.59 -10.01
N ASP A 15 -3.86 -7.02 -10.79
CA ASP A 15 -3.97 -6.77 -12.23
C ASP A 15 -2.66 -7.08 -12.99
N GLY A 16 -2.02 -8.19 -12.61
CA GLY A 16 -0.75 -8.63 -13.17
C GLY A 16 0.49 -7.83 -12.74
N LYS A 17 0.34 -6.81 -11.88
CA LYS A 17 1.46 -6.03 -11.32
C LYS A 17 1.92 -6.60 -9.99
N LYS A 18 3.21 -6.86 -9.84
CA LYS A 18 3.80 -7.39 -8.61
C LYS A 18 3.72 -6.35 -7.49
N VAL A 19 3.22 -6.76 -6.32
CA VAL A 19 3.24 -5.96 -5.10
C VAL A 19 4.63 -6.03 -4.47
N LEU A 20 5.24 -4.87 -4.26
CA LEU A 20 6.58 -4.70 -3.67
C LEU A 20 6.50 -4.52 -2.15
N LYS A 21 5.54 -3.73 -1.70
CA LYS A 21 5.24 -3.43 -0.29
C LYS A 21 3.74 -3.24 -0.14
N ALA A 22 3.22 -3.47 1.06
CA ALA A 22 1.86 -3.07 1.37
C ALA A 22 1.71 -2.64 2.82
N TRP A 23 0.65 -1.90 3.07
CA TRP A 23 0.21 -1.50 4.40
C TRP A 23 -1.25 -1.88 4.58
N GLU A 24 -1.62 -2.22 5.80
CA GLU A 24 -3.01 -2.42 6.20
C GLU A 24 -3.34 -1.58 7.45
N SER A 25 -4.63 -1.33 7.66
CA SER A 25 -5.14 -0.63 8.84
C SER A 25 -6.20 -1.43 9.58
N PHE A 26 -6.52 -1.02 10.82
CA PHE A 26 -7.55 -1.67 11.65
C PHE A 26 -8.94 -1.76 11.00
N ASN A 27 -9.29 -0.84 10.09
CA ASN A 27 -10.57 -0.82 9.40
C ASN A 27 -10.54 -1.54 8.03
N GLY A 28 -9.49 -2.33 7.75
CA GLY A 28 -9.38 -3.11 6.52
C GLY A 28 -9.08 -2.28 5.28
N TRP A 29 -8.47 -1.11 5.45
CA TRP A 29 -7.90 -0.34 4.34
C TRP A 29 -6.54 -0.94 3.99
N PHE A 30 -6.27 -1.13 2.71
CA PHE A 30 -4.97 -1.56 2.22
C PHE A 30 -4.37 -0.58 1.22
N TRP A 31 -3.05 -0.43 1.26
CA TRP A 31 -2.24 0.27 0.26
C TRP A 31 -1.21 -0.70 -0.30
N PHE A 32 -1.35 -1.09 -1.56
CA PHE A 32 -0.45 -2.04 -2.23
C PHE A 32 0.46 -1.31 -3.21
N ALA A 33 1.73 -1.13 -2.86
CA ALA A 33 2.71 -0.48 -3.71
C ALA A 33 3.26 -1.45 -4.76
N VAL A 34 3.23 -1.04 -6.03
CA VAL A 34 3.77 -1.82 -7.16
C VAL A 34 4.98 -1.14 -7.82
N GLU A 35 5.18 0.16 -7.57
CA GLU A 35 6.29 0.93 -8.14
C GLU A 35 6.73 2.04 -7.16
N LYS A 36 8.05 2.15 -6.93
CA LYS A 36 8.64 3.28 -6.20
C LYS A 36 8.84 4.43 -7.19
N VAL A 37 8.06 5.50 -7.03
CA VAL A 37 8.04 6.60 -8.01
C VAL A 37 9.16 7.59 -7.75
N ARG A 38 9.29 8.06 -6.50
CA ARG A 38 10.34 8.99 -6.09
C ARG A 38 10.50 9.07 -4.58
N GLU A 39 11.62 9.63 -4.16
CA GLU A 39 11.83 10.13 -2.79
C GLU A 39 11.67 11.67 -2.80
N GLN A 40 11.12 12.22 -1.72
CA GLN A 40 10.93 13.65 -1.56
C GLN A 40 10.97 14.07 -0.08
N ILE A 41 10.97 15.39 0.17
CA ILE A 41 10.61 15.94 1.48
C ILE A 41 9.16 16.37 1.40
N SER A 42 8.32 15.81 2.28
CA SER A 42 6.91 16.15 2.43
C SER A 42 6.72 16.99 3.70
N ILE A 43 5.72 17.88 3.71
CA ILE A 43 5.32 18.61 4.91
C ILE A 43 4.13 17.88 5.53
N ILE A 44 4.31 17.28 6.70
CA ILE A 44 3.27 16.52 7.40
C ILE A 44 3.14 17.08 8.81
N ASP A 45 1.95 17.58 9.16
CA ASP A 45 1.68 18.41 10.36
C ASP A 45 2.67 19.55 10.55
N GLY A 46 2.97 20.27 9.45
CA GLY A 46 3.87 21.43 9.48
C GLY A 46 5.35 21.08 9.69
N LYS A 47 5.73 19.81 9.62
CA LYS A 47 7.13 19.36 9.74
C LYS A 47 7.63 18.74 8.44
N GLU A 48 8.88 19.01 8.09
CA GLU A 48 9.58 18.32 7.01
C GLU A 48 9.85 16.86 7.39
N VAL A 49 9.42 15.94 6.53
CA VAL A 49 9.58 14.49 6.69
C VAL A 49 10.09 13.90 5.39
N LYS A 50 11.08 13.01 5.48
CA LYS A 50 11.52 12.21 4.33
C LYS A 50 10.40 11.27 3.93
N ASP A 51 10.06 11.27 2.66
CA ASP A 51 8.90 10.53 2.15
C ASP A 51 9.25 9.77 0.87
N THR A 52 8.57 8.64 0.68
CA THR A 52 8.62 7.85 -0.54
C THR A 52 7.22 7.84 -1.13
N ILE A 53 7.10 8.28 -2.38
CA ILE A 53 5.86 8.19 -3.14
C ILE A 53 5.83 6.87 -3.89
N TRP A 54 4.74 6.14 -3.69
CA TRP A 54 4.46 4.89 -4.35
C TRP A 54 3.31 5.06 -5.35
N PHE A 55 3.39 4.35 -6.47
CA PHE A 55 2.23 4.07 -7.29
C PHE A 55 1.73 2.66 -6.94
N GLY A 56 0.41 2.52 -6.81
CA GLY A 56 -0.17 1.29 -6.31
C GLY A 56 -1.69 1.27 -6.30
N PHE A 57 -2.22 0.18 -5.77
CA PHE A 57 -3.65 -0.05 -5.61
C PHE A 57 -4.06 0.22 -4.17
N VAL A 58 -5.11 1.02 -3.98
CA VAL A 58 -5.69 1.34 -2.69
C VAL A 58 -7.04 0.64 -2.60
N GLN A 59 -7.17 -0.21 -1.59
CA GLN A 59 -8.42 -0.91 -1.29
C GLN A 59 -9.01 -0.30 -0.01
N GLY A 60 -9.86 0.72 -0.18
CA GLY A 60 -10.49 1.45 0.93
C GLY A 60 -12.01 1.49 0.82
N PHE A 61 -12.55 2.70 1.00
CA PHE A 61 -13.96 3.02 0.72
C PHE A 61 -14.27 2.83 -0.77
N GLU A 62 -13.41 3.38 -1.62
CA GLU A 62 -13.35 3.08 -3.04
C GLU A 62 -12.05 2.34 -3.35
N GLU A 63 -12.08 1.57 -4.43
CA GLU A 63 -10.93 0.87 -4.98
C GLU A 63 -10.32 1.73 -6.09
N GLU A 64 -9.05 2.11 -5.94
CA GLU A 64 -8.41 3.01 -6.89
C GLU A 64 -6.94 2.66 -7.14
N TRP A 65 -6.47 2.95 -8.35
CA TRP A 65 -5.05 2.98 -8.68
C TRP A 65 -4.56 4.42 -8.59
N GLY A 66 -3.50 4.67 -7.83
CA GLY A 66 -3.07 6.03 -7.57
C GLY A 66 -1.70 6.13 -6.91
N TYR A 67 -1.32 7.37 -6.63
CA TYR A 67 -0.10 7.69 -5.90
C TYR A 67 -0.43 7.89 -4.42
N PHE A 68 0.40 7.38 -3.53
CA PHE A 68 0.25 7.61 -2.10
C PHE A 68 1.59 7.80 -1.40
N SER A 69 1.57 8.55 -0.29
CA SER A 69 2.71 8.82 0.57
C SER A 69 2.92 7.70 1.57
N GLN A 70 4.14 7.15 1.63
CA GLN A 70 4.50 6.20 2.68
C GLN A 70 4.54 6.89 4.05
N ALA A 71 5.06 8.12 4.13
CA ALA A 71 5.21 8.83 5.39
C ALA A 71 3.85 9.17 6.02
N GLU A 72 2.82 9.48 5.22
CA GLU A 72 1.46 9.69 5.72
C GLU A 72 0.88 8.39 6.31
N ILE A 73 1.05 7.25 5.64
CA ILE A 73 0.58 5.96 6.15
C ILE A 73 1.30 5.59 7.46
N GLU A 74 2.63 5.73 7.50
CA GLU A 74 3.41 5.41 8.69
C GLU A 74 3.09 6.30 9.89
N LYS A 75 2.59 7.52 9.66
CA LYS A 75 2.13 8.41 10.73
C LYS A 75 0.84 7.94 11.38
N LEU A 76 0.06 7.11 10.70
CA LEU A 76 -1.15 6.51 11.26
C LEU A 76 -0.85 5.46 12.32
N LYS A 77 0.41 5.07 12.55
CA LYS A 77 0.76 4.09 13.59
C LYS A 77 0.13 4.48 14.95
N PRO A 78 -0.41 3.51 15.71
CA PRO A 78 -0.44 2.07 15.42
C PRO A 78 -1.62 1.61 14.54
N ILE A 79 -2.44 2.53 14.01
CA ILE A 79 -3.68 2.24 13.28
C ILE A 79 -3.41 1.61 11.91
N ALA A 80 -2.29 1.96 11.28
CA ALA A 80 -1.80 1.30 10.06
C ALA A 80 -0.37 0.78 10.27
N TRP A 81 -0.05 -0.34 9.62
CA TRP A 81 1.27 -0.96 9.69
C TRP A 81 1.65 -1.58 8.34
N GLU A 82 2.97 -1.71 8.13
CA GLU A 82 3.49 -2.42 6.97
C GLU A 82 3.23 -3.92 7.13
N ILE A 83 2.67 -4.55 6.10
CA ILE A 83 2.42 -5.98 6.08
C ILE A 83 3.75 -6.70 5.88
N PRO A 84 4.13 -7.65 6.75
CA PRO A 84 5.35 -8.43 6.55
C PRO A 84 5.33 -9.13 5.20
N ARG A 85 6.47 -9.16 4.50
CA ARG A 85 6.55 -9.71 3.13
C ARG A 85 5.97 -11.13 2.99
N LYS A 86 6.18 -11.98 4.00
CA LYS A 86 5.65 -13.35 4.04
C LYS A 86 4.12 -13.43 4.09
N ASP A 87 3.46 -12.37 4.55
CA ASP A 87 2.01 -12.31 4.76
C ASP A 87 1.31 -11.62 3.57
N LEU A 88 2.05 -10.94 2.68
CA LEU A 88 1.51 -10.29 1.47
C LEU A 88 0.63 -11.21 0.61
N PRO A 89 0.96 -12.50 0.36
CA PRO A 89 0.09 -13.38 -0.45
C PRO A 89 -1.31 -13.61 0.11
N HIS A 90 -1.53 -13.27 1.39
CA HIS A 90 -2.80 -13.42 2.09
C HIS A 90 -3.57 -12.10 2.27
N ALA A 91 -2.94 -10.96 1.95
CA ALA A 91 -3.53 -9.63 2.15
C ALA A 91 -4.66 -9.30 1.14
N GLY A 92 -5.56 -8.40 1.52
CA GLY A 92 -6.59 -7.82 0.64
C GLY A 92 -7.71 -8.78 0.19
N ARG A 93 -7.74 -10.00 0.73
CA ARG A 93 -8.80 -10.98 0.43
C ARG A 93 -10.09 -10.57 1.14
N ARG A 94 -11.06 -10.03 0.40
CA ARG A 94 -12.43 -9.81 0.87
C ARG A 94 -13.25 -11.09 0.60
N VAL A 95 -13.97 -11.58 1.62
CA VAL A 95 -14.95 -12.68 1.51
C VAL A 95 -16.28 -12.18 0.99
#